data_AF-A0A0K8SDR6-F1
#
_entry.id   AF-A0A0K8SDR6-F1
#
_cell.length_a   1.000
_cell.length_b   1.000
_cell.length_c   1.000
_cell.angle_alpha   90.00
_cell.angle_beta   90.00
_cell.angle_gamma   90.00
#
_symmetry.space_group_name_H-M   'P 1'
#
loop_
_entity.id
_entity.type
_entity.pdbx_description
1 polymer ?
#
loop_
_entity_poly.entity_id
_entity_poly.type
_entity_poly.pdbx_seq_one_letter_code
_entity_poly.pdbx_strand_id
1 'polypeptide(L)'
;AADPIEGTSDVNSCKTTDGSVVAVGDIVWGKIQGCPWWPGKILNILIKSENNSWHAHVSWYGSTTSSMMPCDQLSPFLQTFKVRYNKRKKSAGYKEAIRQATTEASASNPDLPVPEGVLAEETAAS
;
A
#
# COMPACT_ATOMS: atom_id res chain seq x y z
N ALA A 1 -14.55 -23.54 15.38
CA ALA A 1 -13.64 -22.43 15.70
C ALA A 1 -12.37 -22.70 14.92
N ALA A 2 -11.85 -21.74 14.15
CA ALA A 2 -10.54 -21.93 13.54
C ALA A 2 -9.52 -21.97 14.68
N ASP A 3 -8.71 -23.02 14.73
CA ASP A 3 -7.62 -23.13 15.70
C ASP A 3 -6.73 -21.88 15.60
N PRO A 4 -6.25 -21.31 16.72
CA PRO A 4 -5.22 -20.30 16.67
C PRO A 4 -4.04 -20.89 15.89
N ILE A 5 -3.67 -20.25 14.78
CA ILE A 5 -2.46 -20.64 14.04
C ILE A 5 -1.30 -20.37 14.99
N GLU A 6 -0.84 -21.43 15.65
CA GLU A 6 0.21 -21.41 16.64
C GLU A 6 1.46 -20.79 16.00
N GLY A 7 1.85 -19.59 16.46
CA GLY A 7 3.03 -18.89 15.94
C GLY A 7 2.78 -17.66 15.06
N THR A 8 1.59 -17.05 15.06
CA THR A 8 1.43 -15.69 14.48
C THR A 8 1.09 -14.65 15.55
N SER A 9 1.72 -13.48 15.48
CA SER A 9 1.44 -12.36 16.39
C SER A 9 1.16 -11.08 15.62
N ASP A 10 0.08 -10.38 15.97
CA ASP A 10 -0.25 -9.06 15.43
C ASP A 10 0.72 -7.99 15.93
N VAL A 11 1.14 -7.11 15.03
CA VAL A 11 1.99 -5.96 15.33
C VAL A 11 1.47 -4.72 14.61
N ASN A 12 1.78 -3.55 15.15
CA ASN A 12 1.26 -2.29 14.61
C ASN A 12 2.14 -1.71 13.48
N SER A 13 3.36 -2.20 13.30
CA SER A 13 4.29 -1.72 12.26
C SER A 13 5.29 -2.79 11.84
N CYS A 14 5.90 -2.63 10.67
CA CYS A 14 7.02 -3.42 10.18
C CYS A 14 8.05 -2.58 9.45
N LYS A 15 9.31 -3.06 9.42
CA LYS A 15 10.34 -2.53 8.53
C LYS A 15 10.27 -3.26 7.20
N THR A 16 10.31 -2.49 6.12
CA THR A 16 10.42 -3.00 4.75
C THR A 16 11.90 -3.13 4.37
N THR A 17 12.20 -3.85 3.29
CA THR A 17 13.59 -4.10 2.85
C THR A 17 14.37 -2.82 2.53
N ASP A 18 13.68 -1.74 2.13
CA ASP A 18 14.31 -0.45 1.83
C ASP A 18 14.65 0.37 3.10
N GLY A 19 14.38 -0.18 4.29
CA GLY A 19 14.62 0.45 5.58
C GLY A 19 13.47 1.34 6.06
N SER A 20 12.43 1.55 5.25
CA SER A 20 11.25 2.31 5.65
C SER A 20 10.40 1.54 6.64
N VAL A 21 9.77 2.26 7.56
CA VAL A 21 8.76 1.72 8.47
C VAL A 21 7.38 1.95 7.88
N VAL A 22 6.55 0.92 7.90
CA VAL A 22 5.12 1.00 7.55
C VAL A 22 4.29 0.49 8.72
N ALA A 23 3.12 1.06 8.92
CA ALA A 23 2.22 0.77 10.02
C ALA A 23 0.82 0.37 9.55
N VAL A 24 0.05 -0.23 10.45
CA VAL A 24 -1.38 -0.46 10.20
C VAL A 24 -2.07 0.88 9.96
N GLY A 25 -2.84 0.97 8.88
CA GLY A 25 -3.46 2.20 8.41
C GLY A 25 -2.68 2.94 7.32
N ASP A 26 -1.38 2.64 7.14
CA ASP A 26 -0.58 3.31 6.12
C ASP A 26 -1.00 2.93 4.70
N ILE A 27 -0.83 3.90 3.81
CA ILE A 27 -1.00 3.72 2.38
C ILE A 27 0.34 3.34 1.79
N VAL A 28 0.37 2.21 1.09
CA VAL A 28 1.59 1.61 0.54
C VAL A 28 1.40 1.22 -0.91
N TRP A 29 2.51 1.16 -1.63
CA TRP A 29 2.62 0.39 -2.86
C TRP A 29 2.88 -1.07 -2.50
N GLY A 30 2.16 -1.98 -3.11
CA GLY A 30 2.45 -3.41 -3.03
C GLY A 30 2.83 -4.00 -4.38
N LYS A 31 3.79 -4.93 -4.36
CA LYS A 31 4.22 -5.67 -5.54
C LYS A 31 3.79 -7.14 -5.46
N ILE A 32 2.78 -7.48 -6.26
CA ILE A 32 2.43 -8.88 -6.55
C ILE A 32 3.16 -9.34 -7.81
N GLN A 33 3.60 -10.60 -7.86
CA GLN A 33 4.22 -11.17 -9.06
C GLN A 33 3.22 -11.17 -10.24
N GLY A 34 3.68 -10.80 -11.44
CA GLY A 34 2.81 -10.66 -12.62
C GLY A 34 1.94 -9.38 -12.67
N CYS A 35 1.73 -8.70 -11.53
CA CYS A 35 1.02 -7.42 -11.48
C CYS A 35 1.97 -6.21 -11.44
N PRO A 36 1.56 -5.01 -11.89
CA PRO A 36 2.31 -3.79 -11.62
C PRO A 36 2.29 -3.46 -10.12
N TRP A 37 3.11 -2.50 -9.70
CA TRP A 37 2.94 -1.87 -8.39
C TRP A 37 1.54 -1.27 -8.30
N TRP A 38 0.82 -1.59 -7.22
CA TRP A 38 -0.55 -1.16 -7.01
C TRP A 38 -0.70 -0.55 -5.60
N PRO A 39 -1.47 0.53 -5.44
CA PRO A 39 -1.66 1.13 -4.13
C PRO A 39 -2.67 0.34 -3.27
N GLY A 40 -2.39 0.25 -1.97
CA GLY A 40 -3.27 -0.38 -1.00
C GLY A 40 -3.09 0.17 0.40
N LYS A 41 -4.03 -0.16 1.29
CA LYS A 41 -4.02 0.19 2.70
C LYS A 41 -3.68 -1.03 3.54
N ILE A 42 -2.77 -0.86 4.49
CA ILE A 42 -2.46 -1.91 5.47
C ILE A 42 -3.61 -2.02 6.46
N LEU A 43 -4.25 -3.19 6.51
CA LEU A 43 -5.32 -3.51 7.46
C LEU A 43 -4.77 -4.14 8.74
N ASN A 44 -3.74 -4.97 8.61
CA ASN A 44 -3.11 -5.68 9.72
C ASN A 44 -1.67 -6.07 9.36
N ILE A 45 -0.79 -6.26 10.35
CA ILE A 45 0.56 -6.78 10.18
C ILE A 45 0.76 -7.93 11.16
N LEU A 46 1.30 -9.03 10.67
CA LEU A 46 1.53 -10.27 11.41
C LEU A 46 3.02 -10.66 11.33
N ILE A 47 3.58 -11.09 12.45
CA ILE A 47 4.87 -11.78 12.50
C ILE A 47 4.59 -13.28 12.59
N LYS A 48 5.18 -14.06 11.68
CA LYS A 48 5.19 -15.52 11.74
C LYS A 48 6.44 -15.97 12.49
N SER A 49 6.28 -16.63 13.64
CA SER A 49 7.37 -17.04 14.52
C SER A 49 8.25 -18.13 13.93
N GLU A 50 7.69 -19.02 13.10
CA GLU A 50 8.41 -20.14 12.48
C GLU A 50 9.64 -19.69 11.68
N ASN A 51 9.55 -18.54 11.01
CA ASN A 51 10.60 -18.00 10.16
C ASN A 51 10.91 -16.52 10.43
N ASN A 52 10.38 -15.99 11.54
CA ASN A 52 10.43 -14.58 11.93
C ASN A 52 10.10 -13.60 10.78
N SER A 53 9.14 -13.97 9.91
CA SER A 53 8.79 -13.21 8.71
C SER A 53 7.57 -12.31 8.93
N TRP A 54 7.66 -11.09 8.42
CA TRP A 54 6.66 -10.05 8.65
C TRP A 54 5.78 -9.96 7.41
N HIS A 55 4.47 -10.06 7.62
CA HIS A 55 3.47 -10.03 6.56
C HIS A 55 2.46 -8.93 6.86
N ALA A 56 1.98 -8.25 5.83
CA ALA A 56 0.87 -7.32 5.94
C ALA A 56 -0.34 -7.85 5.17
N HIS A 57 -1.52 -7.66 5.76
CA HIS A 57 -2.78 -7.79 5.05
C HIS A 57 -3.11 -6.43 4.42
N VAL A 58 -3.13 -6.37 3.10
CA VAL A 58 -3.32 -5.14 2.34
C VAL A 58 -4.63 -5.19 1.57
N SER A 59 -5.48 -4.17 1.72
CA SER A 59 -6.65 -3.94 0.88
C SER A 59 -6.28 -3.06 -0.31
N TRP A 60 -6.67 -3.44 -1.53
CA TRP A 60 -6.25 -2.75 -2.75
C TRP A 60 -7.24 -1.66 -3.16
N TYR A 61 -6.77 -0.43 -3.39
CA TYR A 61 -7.63 0.64 -3.90
C TYR A 61 -8.10 0.35 -5.32
N GLY A 62 -9.29 0.82 -5.69
CA GLY A 62 -9.89 0.54 -7.01
C GLY A 62 -10.12 -0.96 -7.29
N SER A 63 -10.13 -1.80 -6.26
CA SER A 63 -10.42 -3.24 -6.30
C SER A 63 -11.25 -3.64 -5.08
N THR A 64 -11.92 -4.80 -5.15
CA THR A 64 -12.59 -5.43 -4.00
C THR A 64 -11.70 -6.47 -3.31
N THR A 65 -10.49 -6.67 -3.81
CA THR A 65 -9.56 -7.69 -3.34
C THR A 65 -8.65 -7.17 -2.24
N SER A 66 -8.19 -8.10 -1.39
CA SER A 66 -7.11 -7.88 -0.44
C SER A 66 -6.13 -9.04 -0.53
N SER A 67 -4.93 -8.87 0.03
CA SER A 67 -3.89 -9.91 -0.03
C SER A 67 -3.02 -9.89 1.21
N MET A 68 -2.61 -11.07 1.66
CA MET A 68 -1.56 -11.23 2.66
C MET A 68 -0.22 -11.33 1.92
N MET A 69 0.73 -10.45 2.24
CA MET A 69 2.01 -10.41 1.53
C MET A 69 3.18 -10.03 2.45
N PRO A 70 4.43 -10.43 2.12
CA PRO A 70 5.60 -10.03 2.90
C PRO A 70 5.76 -8.51 2.94
N CYS A 71 6.16 -7.96 4.09
CA CYS A 71 6.48 -6.54 4.23
C CYS A 71 7.58 -6.07 3.26
N ASP A 72 8.47 -6.98 2.83
CA ASP A 72 9.52 -6.72 1.85
C ASP A 72 8.99 -6.33 0.46
N GLN A 73 7.75 -6.68 0.16
CA GLN A 73 7.09 -6.35 -1.10
C GLN A 73 6.26 -5.05 -1.01
N LEU A 74 6.38 -4.33 0.10
CA LEU A 74 5.71 -3.06 0.34
C LEU A 74 6.70 -1.89 0.23
N SER A 75 6.18 -0.73 -0.12
CA SER A 75 6.95 0.50 -0.28
C SER A 75 6.05 1.69 0.07
N PRO A 76 6.48 2.65 0.92
CA PRO A 76 5.62 3.74 1.36
C PRO A 76 5.06 4.56 0.19
N PHE A 77 3.75 4.85 0.20
CA PHE A 77 3.06 5.36 -0.99
C PHE A 77 3.58 6.73 -1.45
N LEU A 78 3.51 7.75 -0.59
CA LEU A 78 3.90 9.13 -0.93
C LEU A 78 5.39 9.25 -1.23
N GLN A 79 6.24 8.66 -0.38
CA GLN A 79 7.69 8.76 -0.49
C GLN A 79 8.23 8.16 -1.80
N THR A 80 7.63 7.07 -2.27
CA THR A 80 8.10 6.35 -3.47
C THR A 80 7.20 6.56 -4.69
N PHE A 81 6.23 7.48 -4.61
CA PHE A 81 5.25 7.73 -5.66
C PHE A 81 5.89 7.96 -7.03
N LYS A 82 6.92 8.84 -7.10
CA LYS A 82 7.60 9.19 -8.35
C LYS A 82 8.22 7.98 -9.06
N VAL A 83 8.65 6.97 -8.30
CA VAL A 83 9.34 5.77 -8.82
C VAL A 83 8.33 4.67 -9.16
N ARG A 84 7.28 4.49 -8.34
CA ARG A 84 6.32 3.38 -8.46
C ARG A 84 5.13 3.71 -9.36
N TYR A 85 4.78 4.98 -9.51
CA TYR A 85 3.64 5.40 -10.31
C TYR A 85 3.86 5.15 -11.81
N ASN A 86 3.08 4.21 -12.37
CA ASN A 86 3.07 3.93 -13.79
C ASN A 86 2.18 4.90 -14.59
N LYS A 87 2.76 6.02 -15.04
CA LYS A 87 2.11 7.03 -15.91
C LYS A 87 1.53 6.49 -17.22
N ARG A 88 2.05 5.35 -17.72
CA ARG A 88 1.62 4.76 -19.00
C ARG A 88 0.35 3.92 -18.85
N LYS A 89 0.00 3.51 -17.63
CA LYS A 89 -1.19 2.70 -17.38
C LYS A 89 -2.44 3.58 -17.40
N LYS A 90 -3.23 3.47 -18.47
CA LYS A 90 -4.43 4.30 -18.71
C LYS A 90 -5.74 3.66 -18.27
N SER A 91 -5.72 2.48 -17.66
CA SER A 91 -6.94 1.81 -17.20
C SER A 91 -7.64 2.62 -16.10
N ALA A 92 -8.96 2.81 -16.23
CA ALA A 92 -9.78 3.55 -15.27
C ALA A 92 -9.59 3.05 -13.83
N GLY A 93 -9.57 1.74 -13.60
CA GLY A 93 -9.36 1.17 -12.26
C GLY A 93 -8.03 1.55 -11.61
N TYR A 94 -6.94 1.68 -12.39
CA TYR A 94 -5.65 2.11 -11.84
C TYR A 94 -5.63 3.60 -11.53
N LYS A 95 -6.23 4.43 -12.40
CA LYS A 95 -6.36 5.87 -12.12
C LYS A 95 -7.17 6.11 -10.85
N GLU A 96 -8.29 5.42 -10.72
CA GLU A 96 -9.15 5.53 -9.54
C GLU A 96 -8.44 5.02 -8.28
N ALA A 97 -7.70 3.92 -8.38
CA ALA A 97 -6.89 3.42 -7.27
C ALA A 97 -5.86 4.45 -6.78
N ILE A 98 -5.19 5.13 -7.73
CA ILE A 98 -4.22 6.19 -7.41
C ILE A 98 -4.90 7.41 -6.78
N ARG A 99 -6.06 7.82 -7.30
CA ARG A 99 -6.84 8.94 -6.77
C ARG A 99 -7.23 8.68 -5.31
N GLN A 100 -7.88 7.55 -5.05
CA GLN A 100 -8.31 7.15 -3.70
C GLN A 100 -7.13 7.08 -2.72
N ALA A 101 -6.05 6.39 -3.12
CA ALA A 101 -4.84 6.26 -2.30
C ALA A 101 -4.19 7.63 -1.99
N THR A 102 -4.19 8.54 -2.96
CA THR A 102 -3.61 9.88 -2.77
C THR A 102 -4.44 10.73 -1.83
N THR A 103 -5.77 10.73 -1.98
CA THR A 103 -6.67 11.46 -1.08
C THR A 103 -6.47 11.01 0.37
N GLU A 104 -6.43 9.70 0.62
CA GLU A 104 -6.31 9.17 1.98
C GLU A 104 -4.89 9.33 2.56
N ALA A 105 -3.85 9.09 1.76
CA ALA A 105 -2.48 9.25 2.20
C ALA A 105 -2.16 10.71 2.56
N SER A 106 -2.70 11.67 1.80
CA SER A 106 -2.50 13.10 2.05
C SER A 106 -3.25 13.56 3.29
N ALA A 107 -4.45 13.03 3.55
CA ALA A 107 -5.20 13.31 4.78
C ALA A 107 -4.50 12.75 6.03
N SER A 108 -3.81 11.63 5.89
CA SER A 108 -3.12 10.96 7.00
C SER A 108 -1.74 11.55 7.31
N ASN A 109 -1.11 12.20 6.33
CA ASN A 109 0.23 12.80 6.46
C ASN A 109 0.25 14.23 5.88
N PRO A 110 -0.29 15.23 6.60
CA PRO A 110 -0.44 16.59 6.09
C PRO A 110 0.89 17.30 5.81
N ASP A 111 2.00 16.86 6.42
CA ASP A 111 3.33 17.42 6.24
C ASP A 111 4.04 16.93 4.97
N LEU A 112 3.54 15.86 4.33
CA LEU A 112 4.13 15.33 3.11
C LEU A 112 3.47 15.97 1.87
N PRO A 113 4.25 16.49 0.91
CA PRO A 113 3.70 17.12 -0.28
C PRO A 113 2.90 16.12 -1.12
N VAL A 114 1.68 16.50 -1.48
CA VAL A 114 0.81 15.70 -2.36
C VAL A 114 1.50 15.53 -3.71
N PRO A 115 1.52 14.31 -4.31
CA PRO A 115 2.15 14.11 -5.61
C PRO A 115 1.46 14.94 -6.71
N GLU A 116 2.19 15.90 -7.29
CA GLU A 116 1.70 16.82 -8.34
C GLU A 116 1.03 16.13 -9.54
N GLY A 117 1.38 14.86 -9.82
CA GLY A 117 0.82 14.10 -10.93
C GLY A 117 -0.65 13.70 -10.77
N VAL A 118 -1.23 13.86 -9.57
CA VAL A 118 -2.64 13.52 -9.29
C VAL A 118 -3.54 14.75 -9.36
N LEU A 119 -3.06 15.93 -8.97
CA LEU A 119 -3.83 17.18 -9.05
C LEU A 119 -4.07 17.66 -10.49
N ALA A 120 -3.18 17.35 -11.43
CA ALA A 120 -3.29 17.85 -12.80
C ALA A 120 -4.46 17.26 -13.60
N GLU A 121 -5.09 16.16 -13.17
CA GLU A 121 -6.21 15.53 -13.90
C GLU A 121 -7.59 16.09 -13.48
N GLU A 122 -7.71 16.84 -12.39
CA GLU A 122 -8.99 17.47 -11.99
C GLU A 122 -9.30 18.78 -12.73
N THR A 123 -8.30 19.49 -13.25
CA THR A 123 -8.52 20.74 -14.03
C THR A 123 -9.07 20.54 -15.45
N ALA A 124 -9.30 19.30 -15.90
CA ALA A 124 -9.76 19.00 -17.26
C ALA A 124 -11.22 18.50 -17.35
N ALA A 125 -11.94 18.44 -16.23
CA ALA A 125 -13.37 18.17 -16.20
C ALA A 125 -14.12 19.45 -15.83
N SER A 126 -14.21 20.38 -16.79
CA SER A 126 -15.12 21.53 -16.74
C SER A 126 -16.15 21.44 -17.84
#